data_AF-A0A2D6NXE9-F1
#
_entry.id   AF-A0A2D6NXE9-F1
#
_cell.length_a   1.000
_cell.length_b   1.000
_cell.length_c   1.000
_cell.angle_alpha   90.00
_cell.angle_beta   90.00
_cell.angle_gamma   90.00
#
_symmetry.space_group_name_H-M   'P 1'
#
loop_
_entity.id
_entity.type
_entity.pdbx_description
1 polymer ?
#
loop_
_entity_poly.entity_id
_entity_poly.type
_entity_poly.pdbx_seq_one_letter_code
_entity_poly.pdbx_strand_id
1 'polypeptide(L)'
;MADILEFYSRKDIQKAIVNASQNREFSAVYGLGNFGKRPDMVSFENDIFELAKQGATSFHISEEHWSNSLLLKPGMTQPQLDKLRIGWDLILDIDTKFIDYAKTTASLLIKALQFHNIKNIGLKFSGGSGIHLGVPFSSLPKEVNGKDIKLLFPEAPRAIAAHLKDIVQSQLKEKILDISTLQEISKAVNKPQEELLENEEFNPFSIIEIDTILISNRHMYRAPYSLNEKKGLISVPISIENLPSFNLKKARIENVKTTTSFLPKTTEKEASELVIQAFDTVNKKPSLVQIPEEIKTSKIYEELKTAIPTKFFPSCINQILKGVKEDGRKRALFILINFLKSVGYPVTEVEKIVLDWNNKNYQALHAGYIQSQLNWHKRQIDKVLPPNCDNDSYYKNMGIKCIDCTNTKNPVNFSKRKFFAHQKHKPKKRKTKSS
;
A
#
# COMPACT_ATOMS: atom_id res chain seq x y z
N MET A 1 15.34 -21.53 3.14
CA MET A 1 15.46 -20.83 4.44
C MET A 1 16.92 -20.72 4.89
N ALA A 2 17.73 -21.78 4.79
CA ALA A 2 19.16 -21.72 5.11
C ALA A 2 19.89 -20.57 4.38
N ASP A 3 19.73 -20.46 3.07
CA ASP A 3 20.38 -19.43 2.25
C ASP A 3 19.97 -17.99 2.63
N ILE A 4 18.74 -17.81 3.12
CA ILE A 4 18.23 -16.49 3.55
C ILE A 4 18.86 -16.09 4.89
N LEU A 5 18.96 -17.05 5.82
CA LEU A 5 19.61 -16.84 7.11
C LEU A 5 21.09 -16.54 6.92
N GLU A 6 21.77 -17.31 6.06
CA GLU A 6 23.17 -17.06 5.71
C GLU A 6 23.34 -15.66 5.10
N PHE A 7 22.48 -15.28 4.16
CA PHE A 7 22.53 -13.96 3.54
C PHE A 7 22.37 -12.82 4.55
N TYR A 8 21.34 -12.87 5.42
CA TYR A 8 21.13 -11.83 6.43
C TYR A 8 22.07 -11.94 7.64
N SER A 9 22.85 -13.02 7.77
CA SER A 9 23.95 -13.10 8.75
C SER A 9 25.15 -12.23 8.37
N ARG A 10 25.27 -11.85 7.09
CA ARG A 10 26.36 -11.03 6.59
C ARG A 10 26.32 -9.62 7.17
N LYS A 11 27.41 -9.17 7.78
CA LYS A 11 27.51 -7.85 8.44
C LYS A 11 27.35 -6.68 7.47
N ASP A 12 27.85 -6.81 6.26
CA ASP A 12 27.70 -5.78 5.23
C ASP A 12 26.23 -5.56 4.84
N ILE A 13 25.45 -6.64 4.74
CA ILE A 13 24.00 -6.60 4.46
C ILE A 13 23.24 -5.99 5.64
N GLN A 14 23.50 -6.46 6.86
CA GLN A 14 22.88 -5.92 8.08
C GLN A 14 23.07 -4.41 8.19
N LYS A 15 24.32 -3.96 8.05
CA LYS A 15 24.70 -2.54 8.07
C LYS A 15 24.00 -1.74 6.98
N ALA A 16 23.94 -2.27 5.76
CA ALA A 16 23.32 -1.56 4.64
C ALA A 16 21.80 -1.36 4.85
N ILE A 17 21.09 -2.38 5.35
CA ILE A 17 19.66 -2.28 5.65
C ILE A 17 19.40 -1.30 6.81
N VAL A 18 20.17 -1.39 7.90
CA VAL A 18 20.02 -0.47 9.05
C VAL A 18 20.33 0.97 8.66
N ASN A 19 21.37 1.21 7.87
CA ASN A 19 21.69 2.55 7.36
C ASN A 19 20.56 3.13 6.50
N ALA A 20 19.94 2.32 5.64
CA ALA A 20 18.81 2.76 4.83
C ALA A 20 17.54 3.02 5.65
N SER A 21 17.41 2.37 6.82
CA SER A 21 16.25 2.44 7.71
C SER A 21 16.29 3.61 8.70
N GLN A 22 17.40 4.36 8.75
CA GLN A 22 17.56 5.49 9.67
C GLN A 22 16.45 6.53 9.48
N ASN A 23 15.86 6.95 10.61
CA ASN A 23 14.73 7.88 10.67
C ASN A 23 13.50 7.45 9.85
N ARG A 24 13.32 6.17 9.54
CA ARG A 24 12.14 5.67 8.82
C ARG A 24 11.30 4.76 9.69
N GLU A 25 10.05 4.59 9.30
CA GLU A 25 9.27 3.46 9.77
C GLU A 25 9.83 2.20 9.08
N PHE A 26 10.05 1.15 9.86
CA PHE A 26 10.57 -0.13 9.42
C PHE A 26 9.48 -1.19 9.52
N SER A 27 9.53 -2.20 8.66
CA SER A 27 8.68 -3.38 8.80
C SER A 27 9.34 -4.63 8.22
N ALA A 28 9.48 -5.65 9.05
CA ALA A 28 9.78 -7.00 8.61
C ALA A 28 8.53 -7.63 7.96
N VAL A 29 8.75 -8.47 6.96
CA VAL A 29 7.70 -9.24 6.29
C VAL A 29 8.00 -10.72 6.49
N TYR A 30 6.97 -11.47 6.84
CA TYR A 30 7.03 -12.89 7.15
C TYR A 30 6.27 -13.71 6.10
N GLY A 31 6.84 -14.82 5.66
CA GLY A 31 6.23 -15.72 4.67
C GLY A 31 5.96 -15.03 3.33
N LEU A 32 4.81 -15.30 2.70
CA LEU A 32 4.45 -14.76 1.37
C LEU A 32 3.83 -13.36 1.43
N GLY A 33 4.40 -12.44 2.22
CA GLY A 33 4.00 -11.03 2.22
C GLY A 33 3.26 -10.52 3.47
N ASN A 34 3.29 -11.22 4.60
CA ASN A 34 2.64 -10.73 5.82
C ASN A 34 3.52 -9.72 6.54
N PHE A 35 3.14 -8.44 6.51
CA PHE A 35 3.84 -7.41 7.27
C PHE A 35 3.75 -7.65 8.78
N GLY A 36 4.87 -7.43 9.45
CA GLY A 36 4.98 -7.41 10.90
C GLY A 36 4.17 -6.26 11.52
N LYS A 37 4.19 -6.19 12.85
CA LYS A 37 3.51 -5.12 13.57
C LYS A 37 4.13 -3.76 13.19
N ARG A 38 3.28 -2.74 13.06
CA ARG A 38 3.66 -1.37 12.72
C ARG A 38 3.02 -0.38 13.71
N PRO A 39 3.70 0.74 14.05
CA PRO A 39 5.03 1.10 13.60
C PRO A 39 6.13 0.26 14.24
N ASP A 40 7.30 0.26 13.60
CA ASP A 40 8.51 -0.35 14.13
C ASP A 40 9.75 0.43 13.63
N MET A 41 10.90 0.16 14.24
CA MET A 41 12.19 0.70 13.85
C MET A 41 13.30 -0.33 14.05
N VAL A 42 14.40 -0.17 13.33
CA VAL A 42 15.61 -0.98 13.53
C VAL A 42 16.81 -0.07 13.78
N SER A 43 17.57 -0.36 14.84
CA SER A 43 18.74 0.44 15.22
C SER A 43 20.03 -0.37 15.26
N PHE A 44 19.95 -1.68 15.57
CA PHE A 44 21.12 -2.53 15.68
C PHE A 44 21.23 -3.44 14.46
N GLU A 45 22.44 -3.56 13.91
CA GLU A 45 22.72 -4.42 12.74
C GLU A 45 22.27 -5.87 12.96
N ASN A 46 22.47 -6.40 14.18
CA ASN A 46 22.12 -7.77 14.50
C ASN A 46 20.60 -8.04 14.49
N ASP A 47 19.77 -7.01 14.65
CA ASP A 47 18.30 -7.15 14.64
C ASP A 47 17.82 -7.72 13.31
N ILE A 48 18.48 -7.39 12.19
CA ILE A 48 18.15 -7.92 10.86
C ILE A 48 18.28 -9.45 10.84
N PHE A 49 19.34 -9.99 11.44
CA PHE A 49 19.55 -11.44 11.50
C PHE A 49 18.61 -12.11 12.50
N GLU A 50 18.34 -11.50 13.65
CA GLU A 50 17.40 -12.04 14.62
C GLU A 50 15.95 -12.04 14.09
N LEU A 51 15.55 -11.02 13.34
CA LEU A 51 14.27 -11.01 12.63
C LEU A 51 14.22 -12.10 11.56
N ALA A 52 15.30 -12.32 10.82
CA ALA A 52 15.39 -13.40 9.84
C ALA A 52 15.26 -14.79 10.49
N LYS A 53 15.90 -15.01 11.65
CA LYS A 53 15.73 -16.23 12.48
C LYS A 53 14.29 -16.44 12.92
N GLN A 54 13.56 -15.36 13.19
CA GLN A 54 12.13 -15.40 13.50
C GLN A 54 11.24 -15.60 12.27
N GLY A 55 11.83 -15.82 11.09
CA GLY A 55 11.11 -16.11 9.84
C GLY A 55 10.83 -14.88 8.98
N ALA A 56 11.45 -13.73 9.27
CA ALA A 56 11.38 -12.59 8.35
C ALA A 56 12.10 -12.93 7.04
N THR A 57 11.39 -12.72 5.93
CA THR A 57 11.90 -12.97 4.58
C THR A 57 12.36 -11.68 3.92
N SER A 58 11.70 -10.56 4.19
CA SER A 58 12.05 -9.27 3.61
C SER A 58 11.81 -8.10 4.57
N PHE A 59 12.35 -6.94 4.22
CA PHE A 59 12.34 -5.72 5.01
C PHE A 59 11.92 -4.55 4.13
N HIS A 60 11.06 -3.70 4.69
CA HIS A 60 10.51 -2.53 4.02
C HIS A 60 10.71 -1.30 4.90
N ILE A 61 10.85 -0.14 4.27
CA ILE A 61 11.07 1.15 4.93
C ILE A 61 10.17 2.23 4.32
N SER A 62 9.78 3.23 5.11
CA SER A 62 8.94 4.33 4.63
C SER A 62 9.69 5.30 3.72
N GLU A 63 8.99 5.90 2.76
CA GLU A 63 9.51 7.05 2.01
C GLU A 63 9.71 8.27 2.91
N GLU A 64 8.78 8.47 3.84
CA GLU A 64 8.82 9.53 4.85
C GLU A 64 9.87 9.25 5.92
N HIS A 65 10.46 10.34 6.42
CA HIS A 65 11.38 10.36 7.54
C HIS A 65 10.67 10.90 8.78
N TRP A 66 10.86 10.27 9.92
CA TRP A 66 10.21 10.54 11.18
C TRP A 66 11.25 10.86 12.25
N SER A 67 10.99 11.89 13.05
CA SER A 67 11.73 12.19 14.27
C SER A 67 11.74 11.01 15.25
N ASN A 68 10.61 10.29 15.34
CA ASN A 68 10.50 9.01 16.02
C ASN A 68 9.33 8.20 15.42
N SER A 69 9.64 7.14 14.66
CA SER A 69 8.64 6.32 13.98
C SER A 69 7.75 5.53 14.96
N LEU A 70 8.22 5.21 16.17
CA LEU A 70 7.43 4.48 17.17
C LEU A 70 6.23 5.29 17.71
N LEU A 71 6.21 6.62 17.50
CA LEU A 71 5.08 7.48 17.88
C LEU A 71 3.92 7.44 16.87
N LEU A 72 4.12 6.83 15.70
CA LEU A 72 3.09 6.73 14.67
C LEU A 72 1.93 5.83 15.13
N LYS A 73 0.70 6.21 14.77
CA LYS A 73 -0.50 5.42 15.07
C LYS A 73 -1.38 5.29 13.84
N PRO A 74 -2.06 4.14 13.64
CA PRO A 74 -3.12 4.05 12.64
C PRO A 74 -4.18 5.13 12.87
N GLY A 75 -4.63 5.79 11.81
CA GLY A 75 -5.67 6.82 11.87
C GLY A 75 -5.21 8.22 12.30
N MET A 76 -3.90 8.48 12.37
CA MET A 76 -3.40 9.84 12.59
C MET A 76 -3.85 10.80 11.48
N THR A 77 -4.20 12.02 11.86
CA THR A 77 -4.51 13.11 10.93
C THR A 77 -3.23 13.67 10.30
N GLN A 78 -3.36 14.38 9.17
CA GLN A 78 -2.20 15.02 8.52
C GLN A 78 -1.41 15.92 9.50
N PRO A 79 -2.03 16.82 10.30
CA PRO A 79 -1.27 17.64 11.25
C PRO A 79 -0.56 16.85 12.34
N GLN A 80 -1.04 15.65 12.70
CA GLN A 80 -0.36 14.77 13.66
C GLN A 80 0.87 14.11 13.04
N LEU A 81 0.77 13.69 11.78
CA LEU A 81 1.89 13.15 11.02
C LEU A 81 2.95 14.23 10.78
N ASP A 82 2.53 15.43 10.37
CA ASP A 82 3.41 16.57 10.09
C ASP A 82 4.29 16.95 11.30
N LYS A 83 3.78 16.81 12.53
CA LYS A 83 4.56 17.04 13.76
C LYS A 83 5.71 16.05 13.95
N LEU A 84 5.56 14.84 13.44
CA LEU A 84 6.57 13.79 13.54
C LEU A 84 7.50 13.78 12.32
N ARG A 85 7.01 14.24 11.16
CA ARG A 85 7.75 14.17 9.90
C ARG A 85 8.90 15.18 9.86
N ILE A 86 10.07 14.69 9.53
CA ILE A 86 11.29 15.51 9.37
C ILE A 86 11.77 15.60 7.92
N GLY A 87 11.21 14.78 7.02
CA GLY A 87 11.54 14.78 5.60
C GLY A 87 10.83 13.64 4.85
N TRP A 88 11.12 13.51 3.57
CA TRP A 88 10.71 12.38 2.72
C TRP A 88 11.59 12.38 1.47
N ASP A 89 11.92 11.19 0.94
CA ASP A 89 12.58 11.10 -0.36
C ASP A 89 11.54 10.84 -1.44
N LEU A 90 11.81 11.35 -2.64
CA LEU A 90 11.04 10.97 -3.81
C LEU A 90 11.48 9.57 -4.23
N ILE A 91 10.60 8.58 -4.16
CA ILE A 91 10.84 7.24 -4.70
C ILE A 91 9.91 7.02 -5.89
N LEU A 92 10.49 6.90 -7.10
CA LEU A 92 9.77 6.49 -8.31
C LEU A 92 9.84 4.97 -8.44
N ASP A 93 8.75 4.28 -8.07
CA ASP A 93 8.65 2.82 -8.19
C ASP A 93 8.05 2.45 -9.55
N ILE A 94 8.90 1.94 -10.44
CA ILE A 94 8.56 1.55 -11.80
C ILE A 94 8.26 0.06 -11.76
N ASP A 95 6.97 -0.32 -11.79
CA ASP A 95 6.55 -1.71 -11.88
C ASP A 95 6.10 -2.09 -13.29
N THR A 96 6.54 -3.25 -13.74
CA THR A 96 6.16 -3.85 -15.01
C THR A 96 6.56 -5.31 -15.03
N LYS A 97 5.96 -6.11 -15.91
CA LYS A 97 6.33 -7.52 -16.11
C LYS A 97 7.68 -7.68 -16.82
N PHE A 98 8.17 -6.64 -17.50
CA PHE A 98 9.30 -6.71 -18.42
C PHE A 98 10.47 -5.84 -17.95
N ILE A 99 11.57 -6.49 -17.57
CA ILE A 99 12.74 -5.79 -17.03
C ILE A 99 13.34 -4.79 -18.03
N ASP A 100 13.29 -5.07 -19.33
CA ASP A 100 13.82 -4.16 -20.36
C ASP A 100 12.97 -2.90 -20.49
N TYR A 101 11.66 -3.00 -20.28
CA TYR A 101 10.79 -1.82 -20.20
C TYR A 101 11.08 -1.03 -18.92
N ALA A 102 11.26 -1.70 -17.78
CA ALA A 102 11.66 -1.03 -16.54
C ALA A 102 12.99 -0.26 -16.71
N LYS A 103 13.99 -0.87 -17.35
CA LYS A 103 15.30 -0.24 -17.65
C LYS A 103 15.16 0.95 -18.60
N THR A 104 14.32 0.82 -19.62
CA THR A 104 14.05 1.89 -20.59
C THR A 104 13.36 3.08 -19.91
N THR A 105 12.31 2.84 -19.12
CA THR A 105 11.62 3.87 -18.33
C THR A 105 12.55 4.52 -17.33
N ALA A 106 13.34 3.74 -16.59
CA ALA A 106 14.31 4.28 -15.64
C ALA A 106 15.34 5.17 -16.32
N SER A 107 15.83 4.78 -17.51
CA SER A 107 16.80 5.58 -18.28
C SER A 107 16.20 6.92 -18.74
N LEU A 108 14.93 6.93 -19.17
CA LEU A 108 14.25 8.17 -19.55
C LEU A 108 13.98 9.07 -18.34
N LEU A 109 13.54 8.50 -17.22
CA LEU A 109 13.32 9.25 -15.98
C LEU A 109 14.62 9.83 -15.43
N ILE A 110 15.75 9.10 -15.49
CA ILE A 110 17.06 9.63 -15.13
C ILE A 110 17.41 10.84 -15.99
N LYS A 111 17.21 10.77 -17.31
CA LYS A 111 17.44 11.91 -18.21
C LYS A 111 16.54 13.10 -17.88
N ALA A 112 15.26 12.85 -17.56
CA ALA A 112 14.33 13.89 -17.15
C ALA A 112 14.79 14.55 -15.83
N LEU A 113 15.19 13.76 -14.82
CA LEU A 113 15.73 14.29 -13.56
C LEU A 113 17.01 15.12 -13.80
N GLN A 114 17.92 14.65 -14.65
CA GLN A 114 19.14 15.37 -15.02
C GLN A 114 18.85 16.67 -15.78
N PHE A 115 17.82 16.68 -16.62
CA PHE A 115 17.34 17.90 -17.30
C PHE A 115 16.91 18.97 -16.29
N HIS A 116 16.33 18.55 -15.15
CA HIS A 116 16.05 19.45 -14.01
C HIS A 116 17.22 19.62 -13.04
N ASN A 117 18.45 19.42 -13.51
CA ASN A 117 19.69 19.62 -12.77
C ASN A 117 19.89 18.72 -11.54
N ILE A 118 19.15 17.62 -11.43
CA ILE A 118 19.31 16.66 -10.32
C ILE A 118 20.45 15.71 -10.66
N LYS A 119 21.54 15.77 -9.90
CA LYS A 119 22.70 14.90 -10.05
C LYS A 119 22.63 13.73 -9.10
N ASN A 120 22.06 13.96 -7.92
CA ASN A 120 21.99 12.99 -6.83
C ASN A 120 20.79 12.04 -7.01
N ILE A 121 20.91 11.11 -7.95
CA ILE A 121 19.88 10.12 -8.26
C ILE A 121 20.31 8.74 -7.75
N GLY A 122 19.47 8.16 -6.90
CA GLY A 122 19.56 6.77 -6.47
C GLY A 122 18.86 5.82 -7.43
N LEU A 123 19.40 4.62 -7.62
CA LEU A 123 18.82 3.59 -8.48
C LEU A 123 18.98 2.22 -7.82
N LYS A 124 17.91 1.43 -7.80
CA LYS A 124 17.97 0.02 -7.39
C LYS A 124 16.99 -0.85 -8.16
N PHE A 125 17.36 -2.10 -8.38
CA PHE A 125 16.42 -3.14 -8.74
C PHE A 125 15.53 -3.48 -7.54
N SER A 126 14.23 -3.69 -7.75
CA SER A 126 13.27 -3.92 -6.66
C SER A 126 13.33 -5.35 -6.08
N GLY A 127 14.06 -6.27 -6.71
CA GLY A 127 14.01 -7.71 -6.44
C GLY A 127 12.89 -8.43 -7.21
N GLY A 128 11.98 -7.69 -7.84
CA GLY A 128 10.87 -8.21 -8.65
C GLY A 128 11.18 -8.21 -10.14
N SER A 129 10.45 -7.39 -10.89
CA SER A 129 10.73 -7.02 -12.28
C SER A 129 10.83 -5.50 -12.46
N GLY A 130 10.60 -4.74 -11.38
CA GLY A 130 10.63 -3.29 -11.36
C GLY A 130 11.97 -2.68 -10.91
N ILE A 131 12.04 -1.36 -11.03
CA ILE A 131 13.19 -0.53 -10.70
C ILE A 131 12.71 0.66 -9.87
N HIS A 132 13.44 0.98 -8.80
CA HIS A 132 13.18 2.19 -8.03
C HIS A 132 14.24 3.23 -8.38
N LEU A 133 13.80 4.44 -8.71
CA LEU A 133 14.63 5.63 -8.68
C LEU A 133 14.36 6.41 -7.41
N GLY A 134 15.39 7.07 -6.88
CA GLY A 134 15.29 7.84 -5.65
C GLY A 134 15.93 9.21 -5.79
N VAL A 135 15.30 10.26 -5.27
CA VAL A 135 15.93 11.56 -5.03
C VAL A 135 15.85 11.84 -3.53
N PRO A 136 16.99 11.96 -2.84
CA PRO A 136 17.00 12.08 -1.39
C PRO A 136 16.35 13.39 -0.95
N PHE A 137 15.73 13.40 0.23
CA PHE A 137 15.12 14.59 0.83
C PHE A 137 16.05 15.81 0.83
N SER A 138 17.35 15.59 1.08
CA SER A 138 18.35 16.65 1.12
C SER A 138 18.61 17.32 -0.23
N SER A 139 18.18 16.70 -1.34
CA SER A 139 18.19 17.30 -2.68
C SER A 139 16.98 18.16 -2.99
N LEU A 140 15.93 18.10 -2.17
CA LEU A 140 14.73 18.89 -2.36
C LEU A 140 14.93 20.33 -1.85
N PRO A 141 14.22 21.32 -2.42
CA PRO A 141 14.23 22.69 -1.91
C PRO A 141 13.70 22.73 -0.47
N LYS A 142 14.10 23.74 0.32
CA LYS A 142 13.56 23.90 1.69
C LYS A 142 12.04 24.16 1.66
N GLU A 143 11.60 24.95 0.69
CA GLU A 143 10.22 25.37 0.56
C GLU A 143 9.85 25.55 -0.91
N VAL A 144 8.55 25.45 -1.19
CA VAL A 144 7.96 25.82 -2.47
C VAL A 144 6.64 26.52 -2.19
N ASN A 145 6.38 27.64 -2.89
CA ASN A 145 5.17 28.46 -2.70
C ASN A 145 4.91 28.82 -1.22
N GLY A 146 5.97 29.15 -0.48
CA GLY A 146 5.89 29.52 0.95
C GLY A 146 5.54 28.38 1.91
N LYS A 147 5.58 27.11 1.45
CA LYS A 147 5.37 25.93 2.29
C LYS A 147 6.65 25.08 2.37
N ASP A 148 7.02 24.68 3.58
CA ASP A 148 8.11 23.75 3.82
C ASP A 148 7.86 22.42 3.08
N ILE A 149 8.83 21.99 2.27
CA ILE A 149 8.69 20.80 1.40
C ILE A 149 8.36 19.55 2.20
N LYS A 150 8.86 19.44 3.45
CA LYS A 150 8.61 18.26 4.29
C LYS A 150 7.13 18.10 4.62
N LEU A 151 6.35 19.18 4.57
CA LEU A 151 4.91 19.17 4.85
C LEU A 151 4.06 18.78 3.64
N LEU A 152 4.68 18.70 2.45
CA LEU A 152 3.98 18.45 1.19
C LEU A 152 3.96 16.97 0.80
N PHE A 153 3.90 16.06 1.77
CA PHE A 153 3.70 14.64 1.51
C PHE A 153 2.25 14.24 1.79
N PRO A 154 1.56 13.53 0.88
CA PRO A 154 2.07 12.94 -0.38
C PRO A 154 1.95 13.83 -1.64
N GLU A 155 1.50 15.08 -1.53
CA GLU A 155 1.13 15.91 -2.68
C GLU A 155 2.30 16.22 -3.63
N ALA A 156 3.45 16.65 -3.09
CA ALA A 156 4.63 16.97 -3.88
C ALA A 156 5.20 15.76 -4.62
N PRO A 157 5.44 14.58 -4.00
CA PRO A 157 5.93 13.43 -4.75
C PRO A 157 4.95 12.95 -5.82
N ARG A 158 3.63 13.02 -5.59
CA ARG A 158 2.63 12.74 -6.63
C ARG A 158 2.70 13.73 -7.80
N ALA A 159 2.83 15.02 -7.50
CA ALA A 159 2.96 16.04 -8.53
C ALA A 159 4.22 15.85 -9.37
N ILE A 160 5.35 15.55 -8.71
CA ILE A 160 6.62 15.27 -9.38
C ILE A 160 6.50 14.04 -10.27
N ALA A 161 5.92 12.94 -9.76
CA ALA A 161 5.74 11.72 -10.54
C ALA A 161 4.84 11.94 -11.77
N ALA A 162 3.74 12.67 -11.61
CA ALA A 162 2.84 13.03 -12.70
C ALA A 162 3.52 13.89 -13.78
N HIS A 163 4.31 14.87 -13.36
CA HIS A 163 5.07 15.73 -14.28
C HIS A 163 6.14 14.95 -15.05
N LEU A 164 6.93 14.12 -14.35
CA LEU A 164 7.93 13.27 -15.00
C LEU A 164 7.28 12.26 -15.96
N LYS A 165 6.10 11.73 -15.60
CA LYS A 165 5.30 10.86 -16.47
C LYS A 165 4.91 11.56 -17.78
N ASP A 166 4.40 12.79 -17.68
CA ASP A 166 4.01 13.63 -18.83
C ASP A 166 5.22 13.91 -19.75
N ILE A 167 6.39 14.22 -19.17
CA ILE A 167 7.63 14.48 -19.93
C ILE A 167 8.10 13.25 -20.71
N VAL A 168 8.09 12.06 -20.10
CA VAL A 168 8.69 10.88 -20.73
C VAL A 168 7.74 10.10 -21.63
N GLN A 169 6.43 10.39 -21.60
CA GLN A 169 5.40 9.57 -22.24
C GLN A 169 5.67 9.30 -23.72
N SER A 170 5.88 10.34 -24.52
CA SER A 170 6.05 10.21 -25.98
C SER A 170 7.29 9.40 -26.33
N GLN A 171 8.44 9.70 -25.71
CA GLN A 171 9.68 8.96 -25.96
C GLN A 171 9.61 7.52 -25.45
N LEU A 172 8.90 7.27 -24.34
CA LEU A 172 8.73 5.94 -23.79
C LEU A 172 7.89 5.07 -24.73
N LYS A 173 6.81 5.62 -25.30
CA LYS A 173 5.98 4.98 -26.31
C LYS A 173 6.83 4.50 -27.49
N GLU A 174 7.59 5.41 -28.10
CA GLU A 174 8.48 5.09 -29.23
C GLU A 174 9.48 3.98 -28.89
N LYS A 175 10.19 4.13 -27.77
CA LYS A 175 11.21 3.15 -27.35
C LYS A 175 10.66 1.77 -27.04
N ILE A 176 9.44 1.66 -26.50
CA ILE A 176 8.83 0.36 -26.25
C ILE A 176 8.46 -0.30 -27.58
N LEU A 177 7.93 0.46 -28.53
CA LEU A 177 7.57 -0.04 -29.86
C LEU A 177 8.79 -0.44 -30.69
N ASP A 178 9.96 0.18 -30.46
CA ASP A 178 11.24 -0.27 -31.03
C ASP A 178 11.68 -1.65 -30.48
N ILE A 179 11.27 -2.01 -29.25
CA ILE A 179 11.63 -3.26 -28.60
C ILE A 179 10.62 -4.37 -28.89
N SER A 180 9.33 -4.04 -29.01
CA SER A 180 8.26 -5.03 -29.19
C SER A 180 7.06 -4.45 -29.91
N THR A 181 6.44 -5.25 -30.76
CA THR A 181 5.19 -4.90 -31.44
C THR A 181 3.99 -4.92 -30.48
N LEU A 182 2.93 -4.19 -30.81
CA LEU A 182 1.70 -4.15 -30.01
C LEU A 182 1.08 -5.56 -29.82
N GLN A 183 1.18 -6.42 -30.84
CA GLN A 183 0.74 -7.81 -30.78
C GLN A 183 1.51 -8.63 -29.74
N GLU A 184 2.85 -8.49 -29.72
CA GLU A 184 3.70 -9.18 -28.74
C GLU A 184 3.41 -8.71 -27.32
N ILE A 185 3.27 -7.40 -27.13
CA ILE A 185 2.93 -6.80 -25.83
C ILE A 185 1.59 -7.36 -25.34
N SER A 186 0.54 -7.26 -26.16
CA SER A 186 -0.82 -7.76 -25.84
C SER A 186 -0.82 -9.22 -25.40
N LYS A 187 -0.13 -10.08 -26.16
CA LYS A 187 0.03 -11.50 -25.84
C LYS A 187 0.77 -11.71 -24.52
N ALA A 188 1.84 -10.95 -24.28
CA ALA A 188 2.68 -11.11 -23.10
C ALA A 188 2.01 -10.61 -21.81
N VAL A 189 1.21 -9.54 -21.88
CA VAL A 189 0.44 -9.05 -20.72
C VAL A 189 -0.89 -9.79 -20.52
N ASN A 190 -1.34 -10.54 -21.52
CA ASN A 190 -2.65 -11.20 -21.59
C ASN A 190 -3.81 -10.19 -21.48
N LYS A 191 -3.75 -9.15 -22.32
CA LYS A 191 -4.80 -8.13 -22.49
C LYS A 191 -5.09 -7.90 -23.97
N PRO A 192 -6.33 -7.59 -24.36
CA PRO A 192 -6.65 -7.19 -25.73
C PRO A 192 -5.91 -5.89 -26.11
N GLN A 193 -5.65 -5.67 -27.41
CA GLN A 193 -4.86 -4.51 -27.85
C GLN A 193 -5.58 -3.20 -27.54
N GLU A 194 -6.91 -3.21 -27.59
CA GLU A 194 -7.77 -2.07 -27.30
C GLU A 194 -7.56 -1.53 -25.87
N GLU A 195 -7.21 -2.40 -24.91
CA GLU A 195 -6.86 -1.99 -23.54
C GLU A 195 -5.46 -1.36 -23.40
N LEU A 196 -4.64 -1.43 -24.45
CA LEU A 196 -3.30 -0.85 -24.50
C LEU A 196 -3.27 0.53 -25.16
N LEU A 197 -4.38 0.93 -25.77
CA LEU A 197 -4.52 2.17 -26.52
C LEU A 197 -5.21 3.25 -25.68
N GLU A 198 -4.80 4.49 -25.88
CA GLU A 198 -5.48 5.69 -25.43
C GLU A 198 -5.53 6.65 -26.62
N ASN A 199 -6.73 7.10 -27.00
CA ASN A 199 -6.95 7.92 -28.21
C ASN A 199 -6.36 7.27 -29.49
N GLU A 200 -6.61 5.97 -29.69
CA GLU A 200 -6.10 5.16 -30.83
C GLU A 200 -4.58 4.99 -30.88
N GLU A 201 -3.85 5.49 -29.88
CA GLU A 201 -2.41 5.38 -29.79
C GLU A 201 -1.96 4.50 -28.63
N PHE A 202 -0.85 3.77 -28.81
CA PHE A 202 -0.29 2.98 -27.71
C PHE A 202 0.06 3.85 -26.50
N ASN A 203 -0.51 3.52 -25.35
CA ASN A 203 -0.19 4.14 -24.08
C ASN A 203 0.83 3.26 -23.32
N PRO A 204 2.09 3.71 -23.14
CA PRO A 204 3.11 2.91 -22.45
C PRO A 204 2.74 2.63 -20.98
N PHE A 205 1.93 3.48 -20.36
CA PHE A 205 1.50 3.31 -18.98
C PHE A 205 0.32 2.35 -18.79
N SER A 206 -0.19 1.75 -19.88
CA SER A 206 -1.12 0.61 -19.80
C SER A 206 -0.43 -0.69 -19.34
N ILE A 207 0.90 -0.73 -19.42
CA ILE A 207 1.76 -1.88 -19.08
C ILE A 207 2.91 -1.56 -18.11
N ILE A 208 3.09 -0.29 -17.77
CA ILE A 208 4.09 0.21 -16.83
C ILE A 208 3.38 1.10 -15.81
N GLU A 209 3.52 0.74 -14.53
CA GLU A 209 2.98 1.49 -13.42
C GLU A 209 4.11 2.31 -12.77
N ILE A 210 3.83 3.58 -12.46
CA ILE A 210 4.70 4.43 -11.64
C ILE A 210 3.93 4.71 -10.34
N ASP A 211 4.14 3.87 -9.34
CA ASP A 211 3.29 3.78 -8.14
C ASP A 211 3.30 5.05 -7.27
N THR A 212 4.26 5.94 -7.50
CA THR A 212 4.41 7.24 -6.83
C THR A 212 3.20 8.15 -7.00
N ILE A 213 2.37 7.95 -8.03
CA ILE A 213 1.12 8.72 -8.21
C ILE A 213 0.05 8.30 -7.18
N LEU A 214 0.11 7.06 -6.68
CA LEU A 214 -0.90 6.46 -5.79
C LEU A 214 -0.42 6.31 -4.34
N ILE A 215 0.74 6.88 -3.99
CA ILE A 215 1.30 6.81 -2.63
C ILE A 215 0.41 7.50 -1.62
N SER A 216 0.46 7.04 -0.38
CA SER A 216 -0.28 7.61 0.76
C SER A 216 0.66 7.79 1.95
N ASN A 217 0.21 8.47 3.01
CA ASN A 217 0.99 8.51 4.25
C ASN A 217 1.40 7.11 4.71
N ARG A 218 2.61 7.02 5.23
CA ARG A 218 3.30 5.81 5.69
C ARG A 218 3.44 4.73 4.60
N HIS A 219 3.57 5.17 3.35
CA HIS A 219 3.89 4.28 2.22
C HIS A 219 5.28 3.67 2.42
N MET A 220 5.40 2.38 2.11
CA MET A 220 6.59 1.58 2.35
C MET A 220 7.09 1.02 1.04
N TYR A 221 8.39 1.08 0.82
CA TYR A 221 9.05 0.41 -0.29
C TYR A 221 10.04 -0.63 0.23
N ARG A 222 10.38 -1.63 -0.59
CA ARG A 222 11.34 -2.67 -0.21
C ARG A 222 12.71 -2.05 0.04
N ALA A 223 13.29 -2.30 1.21
CA ALA A 223 14.60 -1.79 1.57
C ALA A 223 15.69 -2.29 0.59
N PRO A 224 16.76 -1.51 0.35
CA PRO A 224 17.92 -2.05 -0.36
C PRO A 224 18.46 -3.27 0.39
N TYR A 225 18.94 -4.25 -0.37
CA TYR A 225 19.41 -5.56 0.09
C TYR A 225 18.36 -6.46 0.74
N SER A 226 17.07 -6.09 0.68
CA SER A 226 16.00 -6.99 1.07
C SER A 226 15.63 -7.96 -0.06
N LEU A 227 15.40 -9.23 0.29
CA LEU A 227 14.88 -10.27 -0.61
C LEU A 227 13.44 -9.95 -1.08
N ASN A 228 13.10 -10.39 -2.28
CA ASN A 228 11.74 -10.52 -2.78
C ASN A 228 11.30 -11.99 -2.72
N GLU A 229 10.24 -12.25 -1.97
CA GLU A 229 9.78 -13.61 -1.66
C GLU A 229 9.19 -14.34 -2.86
N LYS A 230 8.64 -13.60 -3.83
CA LYS A 230 8.02 -14.17 -5.02
C LYS A 230 9.07 -14.60 -6.05
N LYS A 231 10.15 -13.84 -6.17
CA LYS A 231 11.19 -14.06 -7.20
C LYS A 231 12.46 -14.70 -6.65
N GLY A 232 12.69 -14.67 -5.34
CA GLY A 232 13.93 -15.16 -4.73
C GLY A 232 15.15 -14.28 -5.05
N LEU A 233 14.93 -13.03 -5.48
CA LEU A 233 16.00 -12.09 -5.84
C LEU A 233 16.07 -10.94 -4.83
N ILE A 234 17.26 -10.39 -4.66
CA ILE A 234 17.54 -9.28 -3.75
C ILE A 234 17.24 -7.94 -4.44
N SER A 235 16.73 -6.96 -3.69
CA SER A 235 16.68 -5.58 -4.13
C SER A 235 18.10 -4.99 -4.09
N VAL A 236 18.75 -4.83 -5.24
CA VAL A 236 20.17 -4.45 -5.31
C VAL A 236 20.30 -3.02 -5.85
N PRO A 237 21.01 -2.11 -5.15
CA PRO A 237 21.43 -0.82 -5.70
C PRO A 237 22.27 -0.99 -6.97
N ILE A 238 22.01 -0.15 -7.98
CA ILE A 238 22.70 -0.19 -9.27
C ILE A 238 23.21 1.21 -9.55
N SER A 239 24.45 1.37 -10.00
CA SER A 239 24.91 2.66 -10.48
C SER A 239 24.28 2.98 -11.85
N ILE A 240 24.09 4.25 -12.17
CA ILE A 240 23.39 4.69 -13.38
C ILE A 240 24.08 4.14 -14.64
N GLU A 241 25.41 4.12 -14.65
CA GLU A 241 26.23 3.63 -15.77
C GLU A 241 26.07 2.12 -15.99
N ASN A 242 25.72 1.38 -14.93
CA ASN A 242 25.53 -0.06 -14.95
C ASN A 242 24.08 -0.48 -15.25
N LEU A 243 23.14 0.46 -15.36
CA LEU A 243 21.75 0.15 -15.68
C LEU A 243 21.61 -0.64 -17.01
N PRO A 244 22.25 -0.26 -18.14
CA PRO A 244 22.11 -0.99 -19.40
C PRO A 244 22.62 -2.44 -19.32
N SER A 245 23.69 -2.69 -18.55
CA SER A 245 24.30 -4.01 -18.38
C SER A 245 23.74 -4.82 -17.20
N PHE A 246 22.71 -4.30 -16.52
CA PHE A 246 22.08 -5.01 -15.43
C PHE A 246 21.32 -6.25 -15.94
N ASN A 247 21.50 -7.37 -15.23
CA ASN A 247 20.78 -8.62 -15.45
C ASN A 247 20.40 -9.24 -14.10
N LEU A 248 19.37 -10.09 -14.10
CA LEU A 248 18.80 -10.66 -12.88
C LEU A 248 19.76 -11.59 -12.11
N LYS A 249 20.79 -12.15 -12.75
CA LYS A 249 21.76 -13.01 -12.06
C LYS A 249 22.54 -12.24 -11.00
N LYS A 250 22.81 -10.95 -11.22
CA LYS A 250 23.47 -10.05 -10.25
C LYS A 250 22.68 -9.89 -8.95
N ALA A 251 21.36 -10.15 -8.98
CA ALA A 251 20.48 -10.03 -7.83
C ALA A 251 20.23 -11.36 -7.09
N ARG A 252 20.91 -12.46 -7.46
CA ARG A 252 20.88 -13.70 -6.69
C ARG A 252 21.70 -13.58 -5.42
N ILE A 253 21.27 -14.25 -4.36
CA ILE A 253 21.86 -14.18 -3.00
C ILE A 253 23.39 -14.29 -3.04
N GLU A 254 23.91 -15.27 -3.78
CA GLU A 254 25.33 -15.59 -3.91
C GLU A 254 26.16 -14.50 -4.65
N ASN A 255 25.50 -13.64 -5.43
CA ASN A 255 26.17 -12.64 -6.27
C ASN A 255 26.11 -11.22 -5.69
N VAL A 256 25.32 -10.99 -4.64
CA VAL A 256 25.09 -9.65 -4.10
C VAL A 256 26.31 -9.11 -3.37
N LYS A 257 26.75 -7.91 -3.79
CA LYS A 257 27.80 -7.11 -3.15
C LYS A 257 27.22 -5.78 -2.67
N THR A 258 27.79 -5.24 -1.60
CA THR A 258 27.34 -4.01 -0.91
C THR A 258 28.13 -2.77 -1.28
N THR A 259 28.62 -2.70 -2.52
CA THR A 259 29.54 -1.63 -2.97
C THR A 259 28.84 -0.31 -3.30
N THR A 260 27.51 -0.30 -3.45
CA THR A 260 26.75 0.86 -3.93
C THR A 260 25.61 1.15 -2.97
N SER A 261 25.47 2.39 -2.51
CA SER A 261 24.29 2.80 -1.71
C SER A 261 23.12 3.12 -2.64
N PHE A 262 21.89 2.85 -2.20
CA PHE A 262 20.71 3.20 -3.01
C PHE A 262 20.54 4.72 -3.15
N LEU A 263 20.38 5.43 -2.03
CA LEU A 263 20.27 6.89 -2.04
C LEU A 263 21.65 7.52 -1.79
N PRO A 264 22.08 8.49 -2.63
CA PRO A 264 23.32 9.22 -2.40
C PRO A 264 23.21 10.12 -1.16
N LYS A 265 24.33 10.30 -0.45
CA LYS A 265 24.42 11.25 0.66
C LYS A 265 24.84 12.60 0.11
N THR A 266 23.95 13.60 0.20
CA THR A 266 24.19 14.95 -0.31
C THR A 266 23.56 15.99 0.61
N THR A 267 24.04 17.23 0.53
CA THR A 267 23.43 18.42 1.15
C THR A 267 23.04 19.49 0.13
N GLU A 268 23.23 19.20 -1.16
CA GLU A 268 22.97 20.11 -2.27
C GLU A 268 21.49 20.10 -2.63
N LYS A 269 20.84 21.28 -2.67
CA LYS A 269 19.43 21.40 -3.05
C LYS A 269 19.29 21.66 -4.54
N GLU A 270 19.14 20.59 -5.30
CA GLU A 270 19.13 20.62 -6.76
C GLU A 270 17.71 20.67 -7.35
N ALA A 271 16.71 20.10 -6.66
CA ALA A 271 15.40 19.81 -7.25
C ALA A 271 14.39 20.97 -7.23
N SER A 272 14.83 22.22 -7.02
CA SER A 272 13.91 23.38 -6.93
C SER A 272 13.08 23.56 -8.19
N GLU A 273 13.73 23.50 -9.35
CA GLU A 273 13.09 23.64 -10.67
C GLU A 273 12.08 22.52 -10.93
N LEU A 274 12.46 21.26 -10.65
CA LEU A 274 11.56 20.11 -10.79
C LEU A 274 10.28 20.29 -9.97
N VAL A 275 10.40 20.69 -8.71
CA VAL A 275 9.24 20.84 -7.81
C VAL A 275 8.33 21.96 -8.30
N ILE A 276 8.87 23.10 -8.72
CA ILE A 276 8.06 24.22 -9.25
C ILE A 276 7.31 23.79 -10.51
N GLN A 277 8.01 23.22 -11.50
CA GLN A 277 7.39 22.79 -12.76
C GLN A 277 6.36 21.67 -12.54
N ALA A 278 6.59 20.80 -11.55
CA ALA A 278 5.64 19.76 -11.19
C ALA A 278 4.32 20.36 -10.69
N PHE A 279 4.36 21.33 -9.76
CA PHE A 279 3.16 22.00 -9.29
C PHE A 279 2.46 22.79 -10.41
N ASP A 280 3.20 23.48 -11.27
CA ASP A 280 2.62 24.19 -12.42
C ASP A 280 1.93 23.24 -13.40
N THR A 281 2.52 22.07 -13.65
CA THR A 281 1.95 21.04 -14.52
C THR A 281 0.65 20.51 -13.96
N VAL A 282 0.60 20.19 -12.66
CA VAL A 282 -0.62 19.71 -12.00
C VAL A 282 -1.70 20.79 -11.97
N ASN A 283 -1.34 22.05 -11.77
CA ASN A 283 -2.29 23.16 -11.83
C ASN A 283 -2.90 23.33 -13.22
N LYS A 284 -2.09 23.17 -14.28
CA LYS A 284 -2.55 23.23 -15.68
C LYS A 284 -3.32 21.99 -16.13
N LYS A 285 -2.94 20.81 -15.62
CA LYS A 285 -3.52 19.51 -15.95
C LYS A 285 -3.90 18.74 -14.67
N PRO A 286 -4.97 19.15 -13.95
CA PRO A 286 -5.34 18.52 -12.68
C PRO A 286 -5.66 17.02 -12.79
N SER A 287 -6.10 16.57 -13.97
CA SER A 287 -6.41 15.16 -14.26
C SER A 287 -5.22 14.22 -14.08
N LEU A 288 -3.96 14.71 -14.18
CA LEU A 288 -2.76 13.86 -14.06
C LEU A 288 -2.55 13.28 -12.64
N VAL A 289 -3.16 13.89 -11.62
CA VAL A 289 -3.05 13.47 -10.21
C VAL A 289 -4.40 13.04 -9.65
N GLN A 290 -5.47 13.13 -10.45
CA GLN A 290 -6.77 12.64 -10.04
C GLN A 290 -6.73 11.11 -9.98
N ILE A 291 -6.85 10.57 -8.77
CA ILE A 291 -7.00 9.13 -8.56
C ILE A 291 -8.38 8.73 -9.12
N PRO A 292 -8.46 7.85 -10.14
CA PRO A 292 -9.73 7.37 -10.68
C PRO A 292 -10.61 6.82 -9.54
N GLU A 293 -11.93 7.06 -9.59
CA GLU A 293 -12.87 6.56 -8.57
C GLU A 293 -12.83 5.03 -8.44
N GLU A 294 -12.47 4.33 -9.52
CA GLU A 294 -12.23 2.89 -9.57
C GLU A 294 -11.02 2.44 -8.72
N ILE A 295 -9.98 3.29 -8.58
CA ILE A 295 -8.82 3.01 -7.72
C ILE A 295 -9.11 3.38 -6.26
N LYS A 296 -9.93 4.41 -6.00
CA LYS A 296 -10.47 4.67 -4.66
C LYS A 296 -11.26 3.46 -4.14
N THR A 297 -11.99 2.78 -5.02
CA THR A 297 -12.78 1.59 -4.68
C THR A 297 -11.97 0.30 -4.67
N SER A 298 -10.87 0.17 -5.42
CA SER A 298 -10.06 -1.07 -5.46
C SER A 298 -9.25 -1.35 -4.18
N LYS A 299 -8.92 -0.32 -3.38
CA LYS A 299 -8.39 -0.47 -2.01
C LYS A 299 -9.47 -0.53 -0.92
N ILE A 300 -10.75 -0.42 -1.28
CA ILE A 300 -11.87 -0.64 -0.37
C ILE A 300 -12.42 -2.03 -0.65
N TYR A 301 -11.99 -3.00 0.16
CA TYR A 301 -12.71 -4.24 0.46
C TYR A 301 -13.57 -4.81 -0.67
N GLU A 302 -13.08 -5.84 -1.38
CA GLU A 302 -13.89 -6.71 -2.27
C GLU A 302 -15.37 -6.59 -1.93
N GLU A 303 -16.11 -5.86 -2.76
CA GLU A 303 -17.53 -5.65 -2.49
C GLU A 303 -18.20 -7.02 -2.57
N LEU A 304 -18.74 -7.44 -1.42
CA LEU A 304 -19.50 -8.67 -1.34
C LEU A 304 -20.74 -8.50 -2.22
N LYS A 305 -20.76 -9.19 -3.36
CA LYS A 305 -21.94 -9.24 -4.26
C LYS A 305 -23.17 -9.85 -3.58
N THR A 306 -22.98 -10.57 -2.48
CA THR A 306 -24.05 -11.19 -1.69
C THR A 306 -23.79 -11.01 -0.20
N ALA A 307 -24.84 -10.73 0.56
CA ALA A 307 -24.78 -10.64 2.02
C ALA A 307 -24.23 -11.93 2.62
N ILE A 308 -23.28 -11.84 3.56
CA ILE A 308 -22.73 -13.01 4.23
C ILE A 308 -23.82 -13.64 5.11
N PRO A 309 -24.13 -14.94 4.94
CA PRO A 309 -25.10 -15.61 5.80
C PRO A 309 -24.71 -15.59 7.29
N THR A 310 -25.70 -15.47 8.17
CA THR A 310 -25.55 -15.37 9.63
C THR A 310 -24.71 -16.51 10.25
N LYS A 311 -24.72 -17.71 9.66
CA LYS A 311 -23.88 -18.84 10.09
C LYS A 311 -22.36 -18.57 10.06
N PHE A 312 -21.93 -17.54 9.34
CA PHE A 312 -20.53 -17.11 9.28
C PHE A 312 -20.22 -15.92 10.18
N PHE A 313 -21.17 -15.45 10.98
CA PHE A 313 -20.93 -14.38 11.94
C PHE A 313 -20.09 -14.89 13.11
N PRO A 314 -19.18 -14.07 13.65
CA PRO A 314 -18.39 -14.42 14.83
C PRO A 314 -19.28 -14.43 16.09
N SER A 315 -18.81 -15.14 17.12
CA SER A 315 -19.43 -15.21 18.45
C SER A 315 -19.79 -13.85 19.03
N CYS A 316 -18.97 -12.81 18.85
CA CYS A 316 -19.26 -11.47 19.37
C CYS A 316 -20.51 -10.84 18.73
N ILE A 317 -20.68 -10.96 17.42
CA ILE A 317 -21.87 -10.44 16.72
C ILE A 317 -23.09 -11.29 17.06
N ASN A 318 -22.93 -12.61 17.14
CA ASN A 318 -24.02 -13.50 17.55
C ASN A 318 -24.48 -13.24 18.99
N GLN A 319 -23.57 -12.87 19.89
CA GLN A 319 -23.92 -12.42 21.25
C GLN A 319 -24.67 -11.09 21.22
N ILE A 320 -24.20 -10.11 20.45
CA ILE A 320 -24.92 -8.84 20.29
C ILE A 320 -26.34 -9.08 19.78
N LEU A 321 -26.52 -9.92 18.75
CA LEU A 321 -27.82 -10.23 18.15
C LEU A 321 -28.83 -10.88 19.11
N LYS A 322 -28.36 -11.48 20.21
CA LYS A 322 -29.23 -12.02 21.28
C LYS A 322 -29.75 -10.93 22.24
N GLY A 323 -29.29 -9.69 22.08
CA GLY A 323 -29.61 -8.56 22.96
C GLY A 323 -28.51 -8.30 23.99
N VAL A 324 -28.42 -7.05 24.42
CA VAL A 324 -27.50 -6.60 25.47
C VAL A 324 -28.24 -6.55 26.80
N LYS A 325 -27.69 -7.25 27.80
CA LYS A 325 -28.32 -7.44 29.12
C LYS A 325 -28.09 -6.28 30.09
N GLU A 326 -27.12 -5.42 29.81
CA GLU A 326 -26.68 -4.32 30.66
C GLU A 326 -26.35 -3.07 29.81
N ASP A 327 -25.60 -2.12 30.37
CA ASP A 327 -25.17 -0.93 29.64
C ASP A 327 -24.33 -1.26 28.39
N GLY A 328 -24.41 -0.38 27.39
CA GLY A 328 -23.65 -0.51 26.13
C GLY A 328 -24.50 -0.66 24.87
N ARG A 329 -25.84 -0.63 24.97
CA ARG A 329 -26.76 -0.75 23.80
C ARG A 329 -26.42 0.20 22.66
N LYS A 330 -26.03 1.45 22.95
CA LYS A 330 -25.59 2.41 21.92
C LYS A 330 -24.31 1.96 21.19
N ARG A 331 -23.35 1.39 21.92
CA ARG A 331 -22.10 0.82 21.37
C ARG A 331 -22.40 -0.43 20.55
N ALA A 332 -23.26 -1.31 21.04
CA ALA A 332 -23.73 -2.50 20.33
C ALA A 332 -24.46 -2.15 19.03
N LEU A 333 -25.32 -1.13 19.04
CA LEU A 333 -26.00 -0.60 17.85
C LEU A 333 -24.99 -0.14 16.79
N PHE A 334 -24.00 0.66 17.19
CA PHE A 334 -22.94 1.12 16.29
C PHE A 334 -22.14 -0.05 15.69
N ILE A 335 -21.78 -1.04 16.51
CA ILE A 335 -21.07 -2.25 16.03
C ILE A 335 -21.95 -3.00 15.02
N LEU A 336 -23.22 -3.19 15.33
CA LEU A 336 -24.15 -4.00 14.53
C LEU A 336 -24.41 -3.38 13.16
N ILE A 337 -24.68 -2.07 13.10
CA ILE A 337 -24.90 -1.35 11.84
C ILE A 337 -23.66 -1.41 10.95
N ASN A 338 -22.49 -1.07 11.49
CA ASN A 338 -21.24 -1.07 10.72
C ASN A 338 -20.86 -2.47 10.24
N PHE A 339 -21.06 -3.49 11.08
CA PHE A 339 -20.82 -4.88 10.71
C PHE A 339 -21.73 -5.32 9.55
N LEU A 340 -23.05 -5.17 9.69
CA LEU A 340 -24.02 -5.64 8.69
C LEU A 340 -23.83 -4.94 7.33
N LYS A 341 -23.61 -3.62 7.33
CA LYS A 341 -23.25 -2.87 6.12
C LYS A 341 -21.96 -3.42 5.48
N SER A 342 -20.95 -3.71 6.29
CA SER A 342 -19.65 -4.21 5.81
C SER A 342 -19.69 -5.65 5.30
N VAL A 343 -20.68 -6.44 5.72
CA VAL A 343 -20.90 -7.82 5.25
C VAL A 343 -21.99 -7.96 4.19
N GLY A 344 -22.42 -6.85 3.59
CA GLY A 344 -23.22 -6.83 2.36
C GLY A 344 -24.74 -6.81 2.54
N TYR A 345 -25.26 -6.50 3.73
CA TYR A 345 -26.70 -6.36 3.94
C TYR A 345 -27.23 -5.03 3.40
N PRO A 346 -28.34 -5.03 2.64
CA PRO A 346 -28.98 -3.80 2.19
C PRO A 346 -29.55 -3.03 3.39
N VAL A 347 -29.63 -1.70 3.25
CA VAL A 347 -30.02 -0.81 4.35
C VAL A 347 -31.39 -1.16 4.94
N THR A 348 -32.34 -1.57 4.10
CA THR A 348 -33.68 -2.01 4.51
C THR A 348 -33.65 -3.24 5.41
N GLU A 349 -32.76 -4.20 5.15
CA GLU A 349 -32.57 -5.37 6.01
C GLU A 349 -31.81 -5.04 7.29
N VAL A 350 -30.81 -4.16 7.22
CA VAL A 350 -30.11 -3.67 8.42
C VAL A 350 -31.10 -3.02 9.38
N GLU A 351 -31.99 -2.17 8.86
CA GLU A 351 -33.05 -1.52 9.63
C GLU A 351 -33.97 -2.54 10.33
N LYS A 352 -34.45 -3.56 9.59
CA LYS A 352 -35.26 -4.64 10.16
C LYS A 352 -34.52 -5.39 11.27
N ILE A 353 -33.28 -5.81 11.02
CA ILE A 353 -32.47 -6.56 12.00
C ILE A 353 -32.22 -5.73 13.26
N VAL A 354 -31.96 -4.42 13.11
CA VAL A 354 -31.72 -3.51 14.23
C VAL A 354 -32.99 -3.30 15.06
N LEU A 355 -34.15 -3.15 14.43
CA LEU A 355 -35.43 -3.01 15.13
C LEU A 355 -35.77 -4.29 15.90
N ASP A 356 -35.62 -5.46 15.28
CA ASP A 356 -35.82 -6.76 15.91
C ASP A 356 -34.82 -6.99 17.06
N TRP A 357 -33.57 -6.56 16.89
CA TRP A 357 -32.55 -6.60 17.93
C TRP A 357 -32.88 -5.69 19.11
N ASN A 358 -33.45 -4.50 18.86
CA ASN A 358 -33.78 -3.54 19.91
C ASN A 358 -34.79 -4.11 20.92
N ASN A 359 -35.72 -4.94 20.45
CA ASN A 359 -36.72 -5.63 21.26
C ASN A 359 -36.14 -6.73 22.15
N LYS A 360 -34.91 -7.19 21.88
CA LYS A 360 -34.21 -8.24 22.64
C LYS A 360 -33.31 -7.68 23.74
N ASN A 361 -33.11 -6.37 23.76
CA ASN A 361 -32.29 -5.71 24.78
C ASN A 361 -33.07 -5.62 26.11
N TYR A 362 -32.35 -5.59 27.23
CA TYR A 362 -33.00 -5.44 28.55
C TYR A 362 -33.87 -4.17 28.64
N GLN A 363 -33.48 -3.12 27.92
CA GLN A 363 -34.24 -1.90 27.76
C GLN A 363 -34.09 -1.40 26.32
N ALA A 364 -35.19 -1.26 25.61
CA ALA A 364 -35.18 -0.75 24.25
C ALA A 364 -34.55 0.66 24.19
N LEU A 365 -33.75 0.92 23.16
CA LEU A 365 -33.35 2.27 22.80
C LEU A 365 -34.53 3.02 22.20
N HIS A 366 -34.58 4.33 22.45
CA HIS A 366 -35.60 5.22 21.88
C HIS A 366 -35.57 5.17 20.34
N ALA A 367 -36.72 5.03 19.70
CA ALA A 367 -36.84 4.88 18.26
C ALA A 367 -36.16 6.02 17.48
N GLY A 368 -36.31 7.27 17.96
CA GLY A 368 -35.65 8.44 17.37
C GLY A 368 -34.12 8.36 17.38
N TYR A 369 -33.53 7.74 18.41
CA TYR A 369 -32.08 7.53 18.45
C TYR A 369 -31.64 6.54 17.38
N ILE A 370 -32.35 5.40 17.24
CA ILE A 370 -32.06 4.40 16.20
C ILE A 370 -32.18 5.02 14.81
N GLN A 371 -33.25 5.78 14.56
CA GLN A 371 -33.48 6.43 13.28
C GLN A 371 -32.36 7.43 12.95
N SER A 372 -31.91 8.21 13.94
CA SER A 372 -30.80 9.16 13.76
C SER A 372 -29.50 8.44 13.35
N GLN A 373 -29.19 7.29 13.96
CA GLN A 373 -28.00 6.50 13.62
C GLN A 373 -28.12 5.89 12.23
N LEU A 374 -29.27 5.29 11.89
CA LEU A 374 -29.52 4.74 10.55
C LEU A 374 -29.42 5.82 9.46
N ASN A 375 -30.00 7.01 9.70
CA ASN A 375 -29.93 8.14 8.77
C ASN A 375 -28.50 8.68 8.60
N TRP A 376 -27.73 8.77 9.69
CA TRP A 376 -26.32 9.15 9.62
C TRP A 376 -25.54 8.15 8.75
N HIS A 377 -25.70 6.84 8.99
CA HIS A 377 -25.05 5.80 8.21
C HIS A 377 -25.55 5.71 6.75
N LYS A 378 -26.79 6.12 6.46
CA LYS A 378 -27.33 6.23 5.08
C LYS A 378 -26.62 7.33 4.27
N ARG A 379 -26.21 8.42 4.93
CA ARG A 379 -25.54 9.57 4.31
C ARG A 379 -24.04 9.39 4.10
N GLN A 380 -23.42 8.44 4.79
CA GLN A 380 -21.98 8.15 4.64
C GLN A 380 -21.74 7.28 3.40
N ILE A 381 -20.95 7.82 2.46
CA ILE A 381 -20.46 7.12 1.27
C ILE A 381 -19.47 6.02 1.67
N ASP A 382 -18.67 6.26 2.71
CA ASP A 382 -17.64 5.32 3.18
C ASP A 382 -18.21 4.19 4.06
N LYS A 383 -17.73 2.97 3.82
CA LYS A 383 -17.99 1.81 4.68
C LYS A 383 -17.08 1.84 5.90
N VAL A 384 -17.55 2.45 6.98
CA VAL A 384 -16.88 2.41 8.29
C VAL A 384 -16.96 0.99 8.86
N LEU A 385 -15.81 0.42 9.23
CA LEU A 385 -15.76 -0.89 9.88
C LEU A 385 -16.18 -0.79 11.35
N PRO A 386 -16.76 -1.86 11.92
CA PRO A 386 -16.92 -1.93 13.36
C PRO A 386 -15.52 -1.94 14.05
N PRO A 387 -15.43 -1.49 15.31
CA PRO A 387 -14.21 -1.58 16.10
C PRO A 387 -13.66 -3.02 16.17
N ASN A 388 -12.35 -3.14 16.43
CA ASN A 388 -11.73 -4.45 16.66
C ASN A 388 -12.25 -5.07 17.97
N CYS A 389 -12.34 -6.41 17.98
CA CYS A 389 -12.87 -7.19 19.10
C CYS A 389 -12.00 -7.12 20.37
N ASP A 390 -10.74 -6.74 20.25
CA ASP A 390 -9.79 -6.52 21.36
C ASP A 390 -9.91 -5.12 21.98
N ASN A 391 -10.79 -4.25 21.45
CA ASN A 391 -11.02 -2.95 22.05
C ASN A 391 -11.89 -3.08 23.30
N ASP A 392 -11.23 -2.91 24.45
CA ASP A 392 -11.83 -3.02 25.79
C ASP A 392 -13.06 -2.12 25.98
N SER A 393 -13.05 -0.91 25.41
CA SER A 393 -14.15 0.06 25.53
C SER A 393 -15.43 -0.34 24.78
N TYR A 394 -15.30 -1.21 23.77
CA TYR A 394 -16.42 -1.59 22.90
C TYR A 394 -16.98 -2.97 23.22
N TYR A 395 -16.16 -4.02 23.35
CA TYR A 395 -16.70 -5.38 23.52
C TYR A 395 -16.64 -5.86 24.98
N LYS A 396 -15.46 -5.77 25.60
CA LYS A 396 -15.21 -6.31 26.95
C LYS A 396 -16.05 -5.61 28.01
N ASN A 397 -16.16 -4.27 27.95
CA ASN A 397 -16.98 -3.47 28.87
C ASN A 397 -18.49 -3.69 28.71
N MET A 398 -18.93 -4.41 27.68
CA MET A 398 -20.33 -4.84 27.52
C MET A 398 -20.54 -6.31 27.92
N GLY A 399 -19.52 -6.97 28.48
CA GLY A 399 -19.55 -8.40 28.78
C GLY A 399 -19.53 -9.31 27.55
N ILE A 400 -19.20 -8.78 26.36
CA ILE A 400 -19.19 -9.55 25.11
C ILE A 400 -17.80 -10.12 24.89
N LYS A 401 -17.69 -11.45 24.93
CA LYS A 401 -16.44 -12.17 24.68
C LYS A 401 -16.38 -12.66 23.24
N CYS A 402 -15.35 -12.24 22.51
CA CYS A 402 -15.09 -12.75 21.17
C CYS A 402 -14.07 -13.90 21.23
N ILE A 403 -14.49 -15.12 20.87
CA ILE A 403 -13.61 -16.30 20.86
C ILE A 403 -13.00 -16.52 19.46
N ASP A 404 -13.70 -16.06 18.42
CA ASP A 404 -13.38 -16.40 17.03
C ASP A 404 -12.41 -15.42 16.34
N CYS A 405 -12.38 -14.15 16.77
CA CYS A 405 -11.67 -13.08 16.06
C CYS A 405 -10.20 -12.91 16.50
N THR A 406 -9.63 -13.80 17.30
CA THR A 406 -8.28 -13.66 17.88
C THR A 406 -7.21 -13.37 16.82
N ASN A 407 -7.30 -14.02 15.66
CA ASN A 407 -6.31 -13.88 14.59
C ASN A 407 -6.64 -12.77 13.58
N THR A 408 -7.93 -12.41 13.41
CA THR A 408 -8.35 -11.40 12.42
C THR A 408 -8.57 -10.01 13.01
N LYS A 409 -8.66 -9.92 14.34
CA LYS A 409 -8.96 -8.74 15.18
C LYS A 409 -10.32 -8.09 14.94
N ASN A 410 -10.77 -8.01 13.70
CA ASN A 410 -12.02 -7.39 13.29
C ASN A 410 -13.10 -8.45 12.96
N PRO A 411 -14.36 -8.25 13.38
CA PRO A 411 -15.43 -9.22 13.12
C PRO A 411 -15.78 -9.33 11.63
N VAL A 412 -15.67 -8.26 10.84
CA VAL A 412 -15.91 -8.29 9.39
C VAL A 412 -14.91 -9.19 8.70
N ASN A 413 -13.63 -9.05 9.04
CA ASN A 413 -12.54 -9.85 8.46
C ASN A 413 -12.72 -11.35 8.77
N PHE A 414 -13.15 -11.69 9.99
CA PHE A 414 -13.48 -13.06 10.35
C PHE A 414 -14.57 -13.63 9.43
N SER A 415 -15.70 -12.93 9.31
CA SER A 415 -16.84 -13.38 8.51
C SER A 415 -16.49 -13.51 7.03
N LYS A 416 -15.77 -12.53 6.45
CA LYS A 416 -15.30 -12.60 5.05
C LYS A 416 -14.39 -13.81 4.84
N ARG A 417 -13.38 -14.00 5.70
CA ARG A 417 -12.44 -15.13 5.59
C ARG A 417 -13.15 -16.48 5.67
N LYS A 418 -14.06 -16.65 6.64
CA LYS A 418 -14.81 -17.90 6.82
C LYS A 418 -15.76 -18.18 5.66
N PHE A 419 -16.43 -17.14 5.16
CA PHE A 419 -17.33 -17.23 4.01
C PHE A 419 -16.60 -17.60 2.71
N PHE A 420 -15.50 -16.91 2.41
CA PHE A 420 -14.73 -17.19 1.19
C PHE A 420 -14.01 -18.54 1.22
N ALA A 421 -13.51 -18.96 2.38
CA ALA A 421 -13.01 -20.32 2.56
C ALA A 421 -14.10 -21.36 2.23
N HIS A 422 -15.32 -21.16 2.72
CA HIS A 422 -16.44 -22.05 2.42
C HIS A 422 -16.87 -22.02 0.94
N GLN A 423 -16.77 -20.88 0.26
CA GLN A 423 -17.05 -20.79 -1.18
C GLN A 423 -16.00 -21.54 -2.03
N LYS A 424 -14.71 -21.48 -1.66
CA LYS A 424 -13.64 -22.19 -2.36
C LYS A 424 -13.76 -23.71 -2.26
N HIS A 425 -14.39 -24.22 -1.19
CA HIS A 425 -14.62 -25.66 -0.99
C HIS A 425 -15.93 -26.20 -1.58
N LYS A 426 -16.77 -25.36 -2.22
CA LYS A 426 -17.97 -25.87 -2.90
C LYS A 426 -17.59 -26.46 -4.28
N PRO A 427 -17.98 -27.72 -4.60
CA PRO A 427 -17.82 -28.24 -5.95
C PRO A 427 -18.60 -27.34 -6.92
N LYS A 428 -17.97 -26.94 -8.03
CA LYS A 428 -18.62 -26.16 -9.09
C LYS A 428 -19.87 -26.92 -9.55
N LYS A 429 -21.07 -26.37 -9.33
CA LYS A 429 -22.31 -26.91 -9.91
C LYS A 429 -22.14 -26.92 -11.44
N ARG A 430 -22.15 -28.11 -12.04
CA ARG A 430 -22.27 -28.29 -13.49
C ARG A 430 -23.50 -27.51 -13.94
N LYS A 431 -23.32 -26.54 -14.85
CA LYS A 431 -24.43 -25.91 -15.56
C LYS A 431 -25.14 -27.03 -16.34
N THR A 432 -26.34 -27.39 -15.92
CA THR A 432 -27.27 -28.14 -16.77
C THR A 432 -27.57 -27.27 -17.98
N LYS A 433 -27.22 -27.76 -19.17
CA LYS A 433 -27.75 -27.21 -20.42
C LYS A 433 -29.25 -27.47 -20.41
N SER A 434 -30.05 -26.42 -20.32
CA SER A 434 -31.44 -26.49 -20.77
C SER A 434 -31.42 -26.56 -22.29
N SER A 435 -31.91 -27.68 -22.80
CA SER A 435 -32.30 -27.95 -24.19
C SER A 435 -33.23 -26.90 -24.75
#